data_AF-A0A9D9ECC3-F1
#
_entry.id   AF-A0A9D9ECC3-F1
#
_cell.length_a   1.000
_cell.length_b   1.000
_cell.length_c   1.000
_cell.angle_alpha   90.00
_cell.angle_beta   90.00
_cell.angle_gamma   90.00
#
_symmetry.space_group_name_H-M   'P 1'
#
loop_
_entity.id
_entity.type
_entity.pdbx_description
1 polymer ?
#
loop_
_entity_poly.entity_id
_entity_poly.type
_entity_poly.pdbx_seq_one_letter_code
_entity_poly.pdbx_strand_id
1 'polypeptide(L)'
;MIVQTKSDGRALVEGRRTAHLAIGQASFFLPATKRFREGEGRKLYETLKRFISSGDFEAILVSNSPLFLASCPRAEAVQWIRDHLEGSASCLLVLADAESEGGELVE
;
A
#
# COMPACT_ATOMS: atom_id res chain seq x y z
N MET A 1 -1.02 -10.82 -6.06
CA MET A 1 0.30 -11.02 -5.39
C MET A 1 0.54 -9.90 -4.39
N ILE A 2 1.05 -10.19 -3.18
CA ILE A 2 1.39 -9.16 -2.17
C ILE A 2 2.90 -9.11 -2.01
N VAL A 3 3.49 -7.92 -2.12
CA VAL A 3 4.92 -7.66 -1.89
C VAL A 3 5.05 -6.61 -0.80
N GLN A 4 5.91 -6.87 0.19
CA GLN A 4 6.29 -5.87 1.19
C GLN A 4 7.74 -5.47 0.94
N THR A 5 8.01 -4.17 0.91
CA THR A 5 9.36 -3.62 0.70
C THR A 5 9.67 -2.53 1.72
N LYS A 6 10.94 -2.45 2.09
CA LYS A 6 11.48 -1.38 2.94
C LYS A 6 11.85 -0.11 2.15
N SER A 7 11.81 -0.20 0.81
CA SER A 7 12.04 0.93 -0.09
C SER A 7 10.72 1.55 -0.55
N ASP A 8 10.82 2.65 -1.29
CA ASP A 8 9.68 3.42 -1.80
C ASP A 8 8.71 2.59 -2.69
N GLY A 9 9.13 1.43 -3.22
CA GLY A 9 8.30 0.53 -4.00
C GLY A 9 7.95 1.03 -5.41
N ARG A 10 8.47 2.18 -5.83
CA ARG A 10 8.20 2.78 -7.16
C ARG A 10 8.63 1.85 -8.30
N ALA A 11 9.82 1.30 -8.21
CA ALA A 11 10.37 0.42 -9.24
C ALA A 11 9.52 -0.86 -9.47
N LEU A 12 8.76 -1.29 -8.45
CA LEU A 12 7.90 -2.48 -8.54
C LEU A 12 6.60 -2.22 -9.31
N VAL A 13 6.19 -0.95 -9.40
CA VAL A 13 4.92 -0.52 -9.99
C VAL A 13 5.11 0.31 -11.27
N GLU A 14 6.34 0.57 -11.67
CA GLU A 14 6.66 1.32 -12.88
C GLU A 14 6.10 0.64 -14.13
N GLY A 15 5.55 1.44 -15.05
CA GLY A 15 4.93 0.96 -16.29
C GLY A 15 3.58 0.27 -16.15
N ARG A 16 3.03 0.18 -14.93
CA ARG A 16 1.71 -0.42 -14.65
C ARG A 16 0.64 0.64 -14.45
N ARG A 17 -0.63 0.29 -14.66
CA ARG A 17 -1.77 1.08 -14.19
C ARG A 17 -1.83 1.02 -12.66
N THR A 18 -1.28 2.03 -12.00
CA THR A 18 -1.07 2.02 -10.55
C THR A 18 -1.92 3.04 -9.80
N ALA A 19 -2.56 2.58 -8.73
CA ALA A 19 -3.06 3.46 -7.68
C ALA A 19 -2.03 3.60 -6.56
N HIS A 20 -1.91 4.79 -5.99
CA HIS A 20 -1.04 5.03 -4.84
C HIS A 20 -1.86 5.53 -3.65
N LEU A 21 -1.77 4.83 -2.52
CA LEU A 21 -2.41 5.18 -1.27
C LEU A 21 -1.32 5.52 -0.24
N ALA A 22 -1.30 6.75 0.25
CA ALA A 22 -0.27 7.18 1.21
C ALA A 22 -0.89 7.65 2.52
N ILE A 23 -0.35 7.19 3.66
CA ILE A 23 -0.65 7.78 4.96
C ILE A 23 0.43 8.80 5.31
N GLY A 24 0.05 10.00 5.73
CA GLY A 24 1.02 11.04 6.10
C GLY A 24 1.81 11.56 4.89
N GLN A 25 3.09 11.89 5.11
CA GLN A 25 3.98 12.33 4.02
C GLN A 25 4.47 11.12 3.22
N ALA A 26 4.21 11.14 1.91
CA ALA A 26 4.79 10.19 0.98
C ALA A 26 6.12 10.73 0.46
N SER A 27 7.12 9.86 0.34
CA SER A 27 8.44 10.20 -0.21
C SER A 27 8.39 10.52 -1.71
N PHE A 28 7.31 10.15 -2.42
CA PHE A 28 7.11 10.45 -3.84
C PHE A 28 5.62 10.42 -4.23
N PHE A 29 5.31 10.82 -5.48
CA PHE A 29 3.95 10.89 -6.01
C PHE A 29 3.79 10.12 -7.32
N LEU A 30 2.68 9.40 -7.44
CA LEU A 30 2.18 8.81 -8.69
C LEU A 30 0.89 9.54 -9.13
N PRO A 31 0.52 9.53 -10.43
CA PRO A 31 -0.63 10.27 -10.94
C PRO A 31 -1.96 10.01 -10.21
N ALA A 32 -2.20 8.77 -9.75
CA ALA A 32 -3.37 8.39 -8.98
C ALA A 32 -3.09 8.28 -7.47
N THR A 33 -2.40 9.26 -6.89
CA THR A 33 -2.11 9.29 -5.44
C THR A 33 -3.28 9.82 -4.64
N LYS A 34 -3.76 9.03 -3.67
CA LYS A 34 -4.70 9.45 -2.63
C LYS A 34 -3.99 9.46 -1.27
N ARG A 35 -4.04 10.62 -0.60
CA ARG A 35 -3.43 10.81 0.72
C ARG A 35 -4.46 10.67 1.84
N PHE A 36 -4.01 10.11 2.95
CA PHE A 36 -4.78 9.90 4.18
C PHE A 36 -3.97 10.48 5.35
N ARG A 37 -4.67 10.99 6.36
CA ARG A 37 -4.04 11.45 7.61
C ARG A 37 -3.69 10.25 8.49
N GLU A 38 -2.78 10.48 9.43
CA GLU A 38 -2.58 9.54 10.55
C GLU A 38 -3.92 9.33 11.29
N GLY A 39 -4.24 8.07 11.60
CA GLY A 39 -5.54 7.67 12.13
C GLY A 39 -6.63 7.40 11.09
N GLU A 40 -6.43 7.71 9.80
CA GLU A 40 -7.38 7.38 8.73
C GLU A 40 -7.14 6.00 8.09
N GLY A 41 -6.40 5.11 8.73
CA GLY A 41 -6.09 3.79 8.16
C GLY A 41 -7.32 2.94 7.83
N ARG A 42 -8.43 3.10 8.56
CA ARG A 42 -9.72 2.49 8.18
C ARG A 42 -10.25 3.02 6.84
N LYS A 43 -10.14 4.33 6.58
CA LYS A 43 -10.56 4.91 5.29
C LYS A 43 -9.64 4.48 4.15
N LEU A 44 -8.34 4.34 4.43
CA LEU A 44 -7.40 3.77 3.48
C LEU A 44 -7.79 2.33 3.15
N TYR A 45 -8.05 1.50 4.17
CA TYR A 45 -8.47 0.11 3.99
C TYR A 45 -9.75 0.00 3.15
N GLU A 46 -10.78 0.79 3.44
CA GLU A 46 -12.00 0.82 2.62
C GLU A 46 -11.73 1.26 1.17
N THR A 47 -10.79 2.19 0.96
CA THR A 47 -10.38 2.58 -0.40
C THR A 47 -9.63 1.45 -1.10
N LEU A 48 -8.70 0.79 -0.40
CA LEU A 48 -7.94 -0.35 -0.91
C LEU A 48 -8.88 -1.47 -1.36
N LYS A 49 -9.89 -1.82 -0.55
CA LYS A 49 -10.91 -2.81 -0.93
C LYS A 49 -11.60 -2.44 -2.23
N ARG A 50 -12.05 -1.18 -2.37
CA ARG A 50 -12.70 -0.70 -3.60
C ARG A 50 -11.78 -0.78 -4.82
N PHE A 51 -10.49 -0.44 -4.66
CA PHE A 51 -9.53 -0.49 -5.76
C PHE A 51 -9.23 -1.93 -6.19
N ILE A 52 -9.06 -2.84 -5.23
CA ILE A 52 -8.91 -4.28 -5.53
C ILE A 52 -10.16 -4.80 -6.25
N SER A 53 -11.36 -4.50 -5.75
CA SER A 53 -12.62 -4.97 -6.34
C SER A 53 -12.94 -4.36 -7.70
N SER A 54 -12.43 -3.16 -8.01
CA SER A 54 -12.67 -2.52 -9.32
C SER A 54 -11.99 -3.24 -10.49
N GLY A 55 -10.83 -3.88 -10.25
CA GLY A 55 -9.99 -4.42 -11.31
C GLY A 55 -9.33 -3.38 -12.22
N ASP A 56 -9.48 -2.08 -11.93
CA ASP A 56 -8.96 -1.00 -12.78
C ASP A 56 -7.43 -0.91 -12.75
N PHE A 57 -6.83 -1.34 -11.63
CA PHE A 57 -5.40 -1.23 -11.35
C PHE A 57 -4.68 -2.56 -11.45
N GLU A 58 -3.55 -2.55 -12.17
CA GLU A 58 -2.60 -3.67 -12.25
C GLU A 58 -1.69 -3.71 -11.02
N ALA A 59 -1.50 -2.56 -10.36
CA ALA A 59 -0.82 -2.48 -9.08
C ALA A 59 -1.45 -1.44 -8.15
N ILE A 60 -1.40 -1.71 -6.85
CA ILE A 60 -1.77 -0.75 -5.81
C ILE A 60 -0.56 -0.64 -4.88
N LEU A 61 -0.03 0.57 -4.75
CA LEU A 61 1.05 0.88 -3.82
C LEU A 61 0.46 1.51 -2.56
N VAL A 62 0.84 1.02 -1.39
CA VAL A 62 0.52 1.61 -0.10
C VAL A 62 1.81 2.06 0.57
N SER A 63 2.06 3.36 0.63
CA SER A 63 3.22 3.93 1.34
C SER A 63 2.91 4.21 2.80
N ASN A 64 3.94 4.18 3.64
CA ASN A 64 3.82 4.22 5.11
C ASN A 64 3.01 3.04 5.64
N SER A 65 3.33 1.85 5.14
CA SER A 65 2.67 0.60 5.52
C SER A 65 2.60 0.36 7.05
N PRO A 66 3.58 0.76 7.89
CA PRO A 66 3.47 0.53 9.33
C PRO A 66 2.32 1.31 9.98
N LEU A 67 2.09 2.56 9.56
CA LEU A 67 0.96 3.37 10.04
C LEU A 67 -0.38 2.80 9.59
N PHE A 68 -0.41 2.26 8.37
CA PHE A 68 -1.58 1.57 7.83
C PHE A 68 -1.90 0.31 8.64
N LEU A 69 -0.89 -0.52 8.89
CA LEU A 69 -1.01 -1.77 9.64
C LEU A 69 -1.34 -1.53 11.12
N ALA A 70 -0.85 -0.45 11.72
CA ALA A 70 -1.20 -0.05 13.08
C ALA A 70 -2.66 0.41 13.23
N SER A 71 -3.23 0.97 12.16
CA SER A 71 -4.58 1.54 12.14
C SER A 71 -5.67 0.53 11.71
N CYS A 72 -5.30 -0.71 11.40
CA CYS A 72 -6.20 -1.73 10.85
C CYS A 72 -6.10 -3.02 11.69
N PRO A 73 -7.21 -3.77 11.91
CA PRO A 73 -7.12 -5.11 12.49
C PRO A 73 -6.30 -6.02 11.56
N ARG A 74 -5.01 -6.17 11.87
CA ARG A 74 -3.97 -6.78 11.01
C ARG A 74 -4.37 -8.15 10.46
N ALA A 75 -4.98 -8.99 11.28
CA ALA A 75 -5.38 -10.34 10.88
C ALA A 75 -6.52 -10.32 9.84
N GLU A 76 -7.54 -9.51 10.06
CA GLU A 76 -8.72 -9.45 9.19
C GLU A 76 -8.40 -8.76 7.85
N ALA A 77 -7.62 -7.68 7.89
CA ALA A 77 -7.23 -6.96 6.69
C ALA A 77 -6.33 -7.81 5.78
N VAL A 78 -5.32 -8.47 6.35
CA VAL A 78 -4.40 -9.32 5.58
C VAL A 78 -5.13 -10.53 5.00
N GLN A 79 -6.02 -11.16 5.77
CA GLN A 79 -6.78 -12.30 5.29
C GLN A 79 -7.70 -11.91 4.14
N TRP A 80 -8.50 -10.84 4.30
CA TRP A 80 -9.38 -10.35 3.23
C TRP A 80 -8.60 -10.03 1.94
N ILE A 81 -7.47 -9.33 2.07
CA ILE A 81 -6.61 -8.97 0.93
C ILE A 81 -6.09 -10.22 0.23
N ARG A 82 -5.65 -11.24 0.98
CA ARG A 82 -5.19 -12.51 0.41
C ARG A 82 -6.31 -13.20 -0.34
N ASP A 83 -7.46 -13.39 0.29
CA ASP A 83 -8.61 -14.09 -0.30
C ASP A 83 -9.04 -13.43 -1.62
N HIS A 84 -9.02 -12.09 -1.69
CA HIS A 84 -9.47 -11.34 -2.87
C HIS A 84 -8.39 -11.17 -3.94
N LEU A 85 -7.10 -11.28 -3.59
CA LEU A 85 -6.00 -11.26 -4.56
C LEU A 85 -5.62 -12.66 -5.06
N GLU A 86 -5.91 -13.73 -4.32
CA GLU A 86 -5.76 -15.11 -4.80
C GLU A 86 -6.82 -15.44 -5.87
N GLY A 87 -8.01 -14.84 -5.78
CA GLY A 87 -9.05 -14.95 -6.82
C GLY A 87 -8.84 -14.05 -8.03
N SER A 88 -7.99 -13.01 -7.94
CA SER A 88 -7.69 -12.06 -9.01
C SER A 88 -6.21 -12.09 -9.37
N ALA A 89 -5.85 -12.87 -10.39
CA ALA A 89 -4.49 -12.99 -10.91
C ALA A 89 -3.88 -11.65 -11.42
N SER A 90 -4.64 -10.56 -11.41
CA SER A 90 -4.36 -9.34 -12.17
C SER A 90 -3.78 -8.17 -11.36
N CYS A 91 -3.75 -8.23 -10.02
CA CYS A 91 -3.35 -7.08 -9.20
C CYS A 91 -2.16 -7.37 -8.26
N LEU A 92 -1.14 -6.52 -8.35
CA LEU A 92 0.02 -6.47 -7.45
C LEU A 92 -0.23 -5.47 -6.32
N LEU A 93 -0.33 -5.93 -5.08
CA LEU A 93 -0.32 -5.05 -3.91
C LEU A 93 1.11 -4.88 -3.40
N VAL A 94 1.60 -3.65 -3.37
CA VAL A 94 2.90 -3.30 -2.78
C VAL A 94 2.68 -2.53 -1.49
N LEU A 95 3.17 -3.07 -0.38
CA LEU A 95 3.25 -2.37 0.90
C LEU A 95 4.66 -1.82 1.05
N ALA A 96 4.80 -0.51 0.95
CA ALA A 96 6.07 0.20 1.05
C ALA A 96 6.16 0.94 2.38
N ASP A 97 7.29 0.78 3.05
CA ASP A 97 7.65 1.63 4.18
C ASP A 97 8.24 2.92 3.60
N ALA A 98 7.88 4.11 4.12
CA ALA A 98 8.71 5.26 3.80
C ALA A 98 10.10 4.97 4.35
N GLU A 99 11.14 5.30 3.58
CA GLU A 99 12.47 5.36 4.14
C GLU A 99 12.38 6.23 5.40
N SER A 100 12.59 5.62 6.56
CA SER A 100 12.90 6.41 7.74
C SER A 100 14.17 7.18 7.36
N GLU A 101 14.09 8.50 7.30
CA GLU A 101 15.27 9.35 7.40
C GLU A 101 15.90 9.12 8.79
N GLY A 102 16.59 8.00 8.92
CA GLY A 102 16.94 7.39 10.19
C GLY A 102 17.55 6.02 9.98
N GLY A 103 18.56 5.94 9.11
CA GLY A 103 19.55 4.88 9.21
C GLY A 103 20.29 5.07 10.52
N GLU A 104 19.84 4.41 11.58
CA GLU A 104 20.69 4.18 12.75
C GLU A 104 21.60 2.99 12.39
N LEU A 105 22.89 3.28 12.20
CA LEU A 105 23.94 2.27 12.30
C LEU A 105 23.89 1.76 13.74
N VAL A 106 23.39 0.54 13.91
CA VAL A 106 23.57 -0.17 15.18
C VAL A 106 24.98 -0.74 15.15
N GLU A 107 25.88 -0.15 15.93
CA GLU A 107 27.17 -0.77 16.30
C GLU A 107 26.95 -2.05 17.11
#